data_AF-A0AA38MH71-F1
#
_entry.id   AF-A0AA38MH71-F1
#
_cell.length_a   1.000
_cell.length_b   1.000
_cell.length_c   1.000
_cell.angle_alpha   90.00
_cell.angle_beta   90.00
_cell.angle_gamma   90.00
#
_symmetry.space_group_name_H-M   'P 1'
#
loop_
_entity.id
_entity.type
_entity.pdbx_description
1 polymer ?
#
loop_
_entity_poly.entity_id
_entity_poly.type
_entity_poly.pdbx_seq_one_letter_code
_entity_poly.pdbx_strand_id
1 'polypeptide(L)'
;MNSERVRSKNFETQEICLLVDLVRQNKKVIECKETGIINNKQKGIAWEKLAEKFNAISGTVPRTSRNLKEKWTNLKKTAVRNFATIKNTHEALAVVPPKAQQSRQ
;
A
#
# COMPACT_ATOMS: atom_id res chain seq x y z
N MET A 1 1.61 -29.24 -17.25
CA MET A 1 1.77 -27.85 -17.72
C MET A 1 2.23 -27.00 -16.54
N ASN A 2 3.54 -26.89 -16.32
CA ASN A 2 4.08 -26.01 -15.28
C ASN A 2 4.02 -24.57 -15.79
N SER A 3 2.97 -23.83 -15.40
CA SER A 3 2.97 -22.38 -15.54
C SER A 3 3.96 -21.82 -14.52
N GLU A 4 5.22 -21.66 -14.92
CA GLU A 4 6.18 -20.87 -14.17
C GLU A 4 5.56 -19.51 -13.89
N ARG A 5 5.31 -19.20 -12.61
CA ARG A 5 4.75 -17.91 -12.21
C ARG A 5 5.81 -16.85 -12.46
N VAL A 6 5.82 -16.28 -13.67
CA VAL A 6 6.67 -15.14 -14.00
C VAL A 6 6.34 -14.04 -13.01
N ARG A 7 7.32 -13.72 -12.16
CA ARG A 7 7.16 -12.70 -11.13
C ARG A 7 7.00 -11.36 -11.83
N SER A 8 5.83 -10.74 -11.66
CA SER A 8 5.58 -9.42 -12.22
C SER A 8 6.62 -8.43 -11.67
N LYS A 9 7.08 -7.46 -12.49
CA LYS A 9 8.05 -6.44 -12.07
C LYS A 9 7.62 -5.81 -10.74
N ASN A 10 8.58 -5.50 -9.87
CA ASN A 10 8.27 -4.77 -8.64
C ASN A 10 7.64 -3.40 -8.97
N PHE A 11 6.87 -2.85 -8.03
CA PHE A 11 6.35 -1.50 -8.16
C PHE A 11 7.44 -0.50 -7.79
N GLU A 12 7.72 0.44 -8.68
CA GLU A 12 8.64 1.55 -8.43
C GLU A 12 8.01 2.59 -7.49
N THR A 13 8.84 3.44 -6.88
CA THR A 13 8.37 4.48 -5.96
C THR A 13 7.38 5.43 -6.63
N GLN A 14 7.65 5.84 -7.88
CA GLN A 14 6.74 6.70 -8.65
C GLN A 14 5.39 6.01 -8.93
N GLU A 15 5.42 4.71 -9.26
CA GLU A 15 4.21 3.90 -9.42
C GLU A 15 3.40 3.82 -8.11
N ILE A 16 4.07 3.70 -6.97
CA ILE A 16 3.41 3.69 -5.66
C ILE A 16 2.76 5.05 -5.37
N CYS A 17 3.46 6.16 -5.61
CA CYS A 17 2.90 7.51 -5.44
C CYS A 17 1.67 7.71 -6.33
N LEU A 18 1.77 7.36 -7.62
CA LEU A 18 0.66 7.44 -8.56
C LEU A 18 -0.54 6.60 -8.10
N LEU A 19 -0.31 5.38 -7.64
CA LEU A 19 -1.37 4.52 -7.11
C LEU A 19 -2.08 5.18 -5.91
N VAL A 20 -1.32 5.74 -4.98
CA VAL A 20 -1.87 6.42 -3.79
C VAL A 20 -2.73 7.62 -4.21
N ASP A 21 -2.25 8.44 -5.15
CA ASP A 21 -2.99 9.62 -5.62
C ASP A 21 -4.30 9.24 -6.34
N LEU A 22 -4.25 8.21 -7.20
CA LEU A 22 -5.44 7.73 -7.89
C LEU A 22 -6.47 7.12 -6.93
N VAL A 23 -6.03 6.38 -5.92
CA VAL A 23 -6.92 5.84 -4.89
C VAL A 23 -7.51 6.97 -4.04
N ARG A 24 -6.73 8.01 -3.72
CA ARG A 24 -7.21 9.18 -2.98
C ARG A 24 -8.31 9.92 -3.75
N GLN A 25 -8.17 10.07 -5.07
CA GLN A 25 -9.21 10.64 -5.95
C GLN A 25 -10.50 9.80 -5.96
N ASN A 26 -10.38 8.47 -5.87
CA ASN A 26 -11.50 7.52 -5.92
C ASN A 26 -11.91 6.99 -4.53
N LYS A 27 -11.46 7.64 -3.44
CA LYS A 27 -11.60 7.13 -2.06
C LYS A 27 -13.05 6.82 -1.68
N LYS A 28 -13.99 7.66 -2.12
CA LYS A 28 -15.43 7.51 -1.83
C LYS A 28 -16.01 6.19 -2.33
N VAL A 29 -15.42 5.59 -3.36
CA VAL A 29 -15.87 4.30 -3.91
C VAL A 29 -14.99 3.16 -3.41
N ILE A 30 -13.66 3.35 -3.46
CA ILE A 30 -12.67 2.32 -3.13
C ILE A 30 -12.66 1.98 -1.63
N GLU A 31 -12.80 3.00 -0.77
CA GLU A 31 -12.77 2.85 0.70
C GLU A 31 -14.14 3.02 1.36
N CYS A 32 -15.23 2.99 0.59
CA CYS A 32 -16.58 3.05 1.14
C CYS A 32 -16.81 1.90 2.13
N LYS A 33 -17.16 2.26 3.38
CA LYS A 33 -17.50 1.34 4.47
C LYS A 33 -19.00 1.21 4.68
N GLU A 34 -19.82 1.99 3.98
CA GLU A 34 -21.27 1.98 4.14
C GLU A 34 -21.88 0.76 3.44
N THR A 35 -22.54 -0.08 4.22
CA THR A 35 -23.22 -1.28 3.75
C THR A 35 -24.44 -0.88 2.91
N GLY A 36 -24.46 -1.26 1.64
CA GLY A 36 -25.61 -1.06 0.74
C GLY A 36 -25.49 0.09 -0.26
N ILE A 37 -24.55 1.03 -0.09
CA ILE A 37 -24.37 2.17 -1.02
C ILE A 37 -23.45 1.81 -2.19
N ILE A 38 -22.34 1.14 -1.91
CA ILE A 38 -21.38 0.72 -2.93
C ILE A 38 -21.27 -0.80 -2.90
N ASN A 39 -21.74 -1.46 -3.97
CA ASN A 39 -21.63 -2.90 -4.12
C ASN A 39 -20.23 -3.33 -4.61
N ASN A 40 -19.91 -4.62 -4.45
CA ASN A 40 -18.61 -5.17 -4.86
C ASN A 40 -18.32 -5.00 -6.36
N LYS A 41 -19.36 -5.00 -7.20
CA LYS A 41 -19.23 -4.77 -8.65
C LYS A 41 -18.78 -3.35 -8.95
N GLN A 42 -19.34 -2.35 -8.28
CA GLN A 42 -18.94 -0.94 -8.40
C GLN A 42 -17.50 -0.72 -7.93
N LYS A 43 -17.09 -1.39 -6.84
CA LYS A 43 -15.67 -1.38 -6.43
C LYS A 43 -14.78 -1.99 -7.50
N GLY A 44 -15.20 -3.10 -8.12
CA GLY A 44 -14.50 -3.73 -9.24
C GLY A 44 -14.30 -2.78 -10.41
N ILE A 45 -15.39 -2.15 -10.87
CA ILE A 45 -15.37 -1.15 -11.96
C ILE A 45 -14.46 0.03 -11.61
N ALA A 46 -14.49 0.51 -10.37
CA ALA A 46 -13.60 1.59 -9.94
C ALA A 46 -12.12 1.19 -10.00
N TRP A 47 -11.79 -0.06 -9.64
CA TRP A 47 -10.43 -0.58 -9.78
C TRP A 47 -10.00 -0.77 -11.23
N GLU A 48 -10.92 -1.15 -12.13
CA GLU A 48 -10.66 -1.26 -13.58
C GLU A 48 -10.35 0.11 -14.18
N LYS A 49 -11.22 1.10 -13.94
CA LYS A 49 -10.99 2.49 -14.37
C LYS A 49 -9.70 3.06 -13.81
N LEU A 50 -9.39 2.74 -12.54
CA LEU A 50 -8.13 3.14 -11.92
C LEU A 50 -6.95 2.49 -12.63
N ALA A 51 -7.03 1.21 -13.00
CA ALA A 51 -5.97 0.51 -13.72
C ALA A 51 -5.76 1.07 -15.13
N GLU A 52 -6.82 1.40 -15.86
CA GLU A 52 -6.73 2.07 -17.16
C GLU A 52 -5.99 3.41 -17.04
N LYS A 53 -6.43 4.26 -16.09
CA LYS A 53 -5.79 5.56 -15.84
C LYS A 53 -4.34 5.40 -15.36
N PHE A 54 -4.07 4.41 -14.52
CA PHE A 54 -2.72 4.11 -14.05
C PHE A 54 -1.80 3.72 -15.21
N ASN A 55 -2.24 2.80 -16.06
CA ASN A 55 -1.44 2.32 -17.20
C ASN A 55 -1.24 3.42 -18.25
N ALA A 56 -2.23 4.30 -18.45
CA ALA A 56 -2.11 5.45 -19.33
C ALA A 56 -1.08 6.48 -18.84
N ILE A 57 -0.92 6.62 -17.51
CA ILE A 57 0.01 7.60 -16.92
C ILE A 57 1.40 7.00 -16.69
N SER A 58 1.51 5.76 -16.20
CA SER A 58 2.81 5.20 -15.83
C SER A 58 3.69 4.95 -17.04
N GLY A 59 3.11 4.63 -18.21
CA GLY A 59 3.86 4.28 -19.42
C GLY A 59 4.76 3.04 -19.23
N THR A 60 4.60 2.32 -18.12
CA THR A 60 5.40 1.14 -17.74
C THR A 60 4.65 -0.15 -18.08
N VAL A 61 5.03 -1.25 -17.42
CA VAL A 61 4.37 -2.55 -17.59
C VAL A 61 2.91 -2.43 -17.16
N PRO A 62 1.95 -2.85 -18.02
CA PRO A 62 0.54 -2.76 -17.70
C PRO A 62 0.22 -3.58 -16.44
N ARG A 63 -0.46 -2.94 -15.49
CA ARG A 63 -0.93 -3.55 -14.25
C ARG A 63 -2.42 -3.80 -14.33
N THR A 64 -2.86 -4.96 -13.84
CA THR A 64 -4.28 -5.26 -13.74
C THR A 64 -4.88 -4.61 -12.49
N SER A 65 -6.20 -4.40 -12.52
CA SER A 65 -6.99 -3.96 -11.36
C SER A 65 -6.70 -4.80 -10.11
N ARG A 66 -6.52 -6.11 -10.29
CA ARG A 66 -6.10 -7.04 -9.22
C ARG A 66 -4.74 -6.70 -8.63
N ASN A 67 -3.72 -6.47 -9.46
CA ASN A 67 -2.38 -6.14 -8.97
C ASN A 67 -2.38 -4.84 -8.16
N LEU A 68 -3.11 -3.82 -8.62
CA LEU A 68 -3.23 -2.53 -7.93
C LEU A 68 -3.96 -2.67 -6.60
N LYS A 69 -5.05 -3.45 -6.56
CA LYS A 69 -5.79 -3.73 -5.33
C LYS A 69 -4.96 -4.49 -4.30
N GLU A 70 -4.21 -5.51 -4.73
CA GLU A 70 -3.29 -6.25 -3.86
C GLU A 70 -2.18 -5.34 -3.32
N LYS A 71 -1.56 -4.53 -4.19
CA LYS A 71 -0.53 -3.56 -3.79
C LYS A 71 -1.06 -2.55 -2.78
N TRP A 72 -2.23 -1.96 -3.02
CA TRP A 72 -2.88 -1.02 -2.09
C TRP A 72 -3.17 -1.67 -0.73
N THR A 73 -3.69 -2.90 -0.74
CA THR A 73 -3.96 -3.63 0.50
C THR A 73 -2.68 -3.87 1.30
N ASN A 74 -1.58 -4.23 0.63
CA ASN A 74 -0.29 -4.40 1.27
C ASN A 74 0.28 -3.07 1.79
N LEU A 75 0.12 -1.97 1.04
CA LEU A 75 0.53 -0.63 1.51
C LEU A 75 -0.21 -0.25 2.79
N LYS A 76 -1.52 -0.48 2.89
CA LYS A 76 -2.28 -0.23 4.12
C LYS A 76 -1.78 -1.07 5.29
N LYS A 77 -1.52 -2.35 5.08
CA LYS A 77 -0.96 -3.24 6.11
C LYS A 77 0.40 -2.76 6.58
N THR A 78 1.29 -2.38 5.66
CA THR A 78 2.61 -1.84 5.98
C THR A 78 2.51 -0.52 6.74
N ALA A 79 1.62 0.39 6.32
CA ALA A 79 1.38 1.64 7.03
C ALA A 79 0.92 1.38 8.46
N VAL A 80 -0.11 0.55 8.65
CA VAL A 80 -0.61 0.18 9.99
C VAL A 80 0.48 -0.45 10.85
N ARG A 81 1.31 -1.34 10.30
CA ARG A 81 2.45 -1.93 11.02
C ARG A 81 3.45 -0.87 11.44
N ASN A 82 3.84 0.03 10.53
CA ASN A 82 4.77 1.10 10.84
C ASN A 82 4.23 2.02 11.93
N PHE A 83 2.93 2.37 11.90
CA PHE A 83 2.29 3.15 12.97
C PHE A 83 2.24 2.39 14.30
N ALA A 84 1.98 1.08 14.29
CA ALA A 84 2.02 0.25 15.49
C ALA A 84 3.44 0.16 16.08
N THR A 85 4.46 -0.01 15.22
CA THR A 85 5.86 0.04 15.64
C THR A 85 6.21 1.40 16.23
N ILE A 86 5.81 2.50 15.59
CA ILE A 86 6.04 3.87 16.10
C ILE A 86 5.38 4.07 17.47
N LYS A 87 4.14 3.60 17.67
CA LYS A 87 3.47 3.66 18.98
C LYS A 87 4.22 2.87 20.05
N ASN A 88 4.64 1.64 19.74
CA ASN A 88 5.41 0.81 20.67
C ASN A 88 6.80 1.42 20.95
N THR A 89 7.44 2.07 19.97
CA THR A 89 8.71 2.78 20.19
C THR A 89 8.54 4.10 20.93
N HIS A 90 7.43 4.82 20.75
CA HIS A 90 7.14 6.05 21.50
C HIS A 90 6.80 5.71 22.97
N GLU A 91 6.20 4.56 23.25
CA GLU A 91 6.11 4.03 24.62
C GLU A 91 7.49 3.56 25.16
N ALA A 92 8.41 3.10 24.31
CA ALA A 92 9.75 2.69 24.70
C ALA A 92 10.74 3.86 24.91
N LEU A 93 10.43 5.09 24.48
CA LEU A 93 11.28 6.27 24.72
C LEU A 93 11.17 6.83 26.15
N ALA A 94 10.34 6.26 27.02
CA ALA A 94 10.26 6.61 28.45
C ALA A 94 11.21 5.81 29.36
N VAL A 95 12.02 4.88 28.84
CA VAL A 95 13.09 4.23 29.62
C VAL A 95 14.34 4.13 28.74
N VAL A 96 15.20 5.14 28.83
CA VAL A 96 16.58 5.04 28.36
C VAL A 96 17.40 4.44 29.50
N PRO A 97 17.82 3.16 29.46
CA PRO A 97 18.89 2.70 30.34
C PRO A 97 20.20 3.34 29.85
N PRO A 98 20.92 4.10 30.69
CA PRO A 98 22.20 4.67 30.29
C PRO A 98 23.24 3.54 30.21
N LYS A 99 23.58 3.12 28.98
CA LYS A 99 24.84 2.39 28.74
C LYS A 99 25.89 3.37 28.26
N ALA A 100 26.75 3.81 29.18
CA ALA A 100 28.07 4.32 28.84
C ALA A 100 29.09 3.22 29.17
N GLN A 101 29.74 2.72 28.13
CA GLN A 101 30.84 1.75 28.19
C GLN A 101 32.12 2.40 28.75
N GLN A 102 32.77 1.66 29.65
CA GLN A 102 34.21 1.56 29.92
C GLN A 102 35.12 2.77 29.63
N SER A 103 35.71 3.29 30.69
CA SER A 103 37.10 3.76 30.69
C SER A 103 37.86 2.95 31.74
N ARG A 104 38.69 2.03 31.26
CA ARG A 104 39.79 1.45 32.05
C ARG A 104 40.75 2.57 32.39
N GLN A 105 41.02 2.78 33.67
CA GLN A 105 42.36 2.91 34.23
C GLN A 105 42.37 2.20 35.59
#